data_AF-A0AAU2EYD1-F1
#
_entry.id   AF-A0AAU2EYD1-F1
#
_cell.length_a   1.000
_cell.length_b   1.000
_cell.length_c   1.000
_cell.angle_alpha   90.00
_cell.angle_beta   90.00
_cell.angle_gamma   90.00
#
_symmetry.space_group_name_H-M   'P 1'
#
loop_
_entity.id
_entity.type
_entity.pdbx_description
1 polymer ?
#
loop_
_entity_poly.entity_id
_entity_poly.type
_entity_poly.pdbx_seq_one_letter_code
_entity_poly.pdbx_strand_id
1 'polypeptide(L)'
;MKDSYELYRRAVDDVWKGWWVSWPLSGRVEVGQVLANVDGSVRTAGSLSERGVPFEPRPGTPHNDYTYDTQGSASLQFKAAGVAMDGLTALAVADFGAQVRFEKGDSALVVYRGLTETGVADVRALAAALVQRGWDEWDDTLLAVTDVVTAGFGIVLTAAERGAVVELRLQAGAGQAQLGLADLAGRASVAWRRSVGLEWLGTDTTPFFRVARLRKNWFGKVKTDYGPRQPGRGAAPVPVPPVLLEEAYDDPAAVLETVTPDEQPPPPPDVSSDEPSTDAS
;
A
#
# COMPACT_ATOMS: atom_id res chain seq x y z
N MET A 1 0.62 -6.97 22.46
CA MET A 1 -0.45 -6.55 21.52
C MET A 1 0.24 -6.34 20.19
N LYS A 2 -0.25 -6.95 19.11
CA LYS A 2 0.36 -6.71 17.80
C LYS A 2 0.01 -5.31 17.32
N ASP A 3 0.95 -4.67 16.64
CA ASP A 3 0.66 -3.40 15.98
C ASP A 3 -0.34 -3.62 14.83
N SER A 4 -1.18 -2.62 14.57
CA SER A 4 -2.20 -2.68 13.53
C SER A 4 -1.61 -2.90 12.14
N TYR A 5 -0.41 -2.38 11.88
CA TYR A 5 0.32 -2.64 10.65
C TYR A 5 0.65 -4.13 10.49
N GLU A 6 1.14 -4.80 11.54
CA GLU A 6 1.47 -6.23 11.49
C GLU A 6 0.22 -7.10 11.25
N LEU A 7 -0.90 -6.74 11.90
CA LEU A 7 -2.17 -7.42 11.69
C LEU A 7 -2.67 -7.27 10.26
N TYR A 8 -2.61 -6.05 9.72
CA TYR A 8 -2.98 -5.77 8.34
C TYR A 8 -2.08 -6.51 7.35
N ARG A 9 -0.75 -6.42 7.51
CA ARG A 9 0.21 -7.10 6.64
C ARG A 9 -0.01 -8.61 6.64
N ARG A 10 -0.21 -9.22 7.80
CA ARG A 10 -0.54 -10.65 7.91
C ARG A 10 -1.87 -10.99 7.23
N ALA A 11 -2.86 -10.10 7.32
CA ALA A 11 -4.17 -10.30 6.73
C ALA A 11 -4.17 -10.26 5.20
N VAL A 12 -3.14 -9.69 4.57
CA VAL A 12 -3.03 -9.59 3.10
C VAL A 12 -1.91 -10.46 2.50
N ASP A 13 -1.02 -10.98 3.34
CA ASP A 13 0.21 -11.68 2.91
C ASP A 13 -0.05 -12.90 1.99
N ASP A 14 -1.12 -13.67 2.21
CA ASP A 14 -1.36 -14.90 1.42
C ASP A 14 -1.58 -14.60 -0.08
N VAL A 15 -2.45 -13.61 -0.37
CA VAL A 15 -2.79 -13.23 -1.76
C VAL A 15 -1.78 -12.22 -2.31
N TRP A 16 -1.21 -11.37 -1.46
CA TRP A 16 -0.38 -10.24 -1.86
C TRP A 16 1.10 -10.36 -1.46
N LYS A 17 1.60 -11.58 -1.23
CA LYS A 17 2.98 -11.89 -0.77
C LYS A 17 4.12 -11.21 -1.53
N GLY A 18 3.92 -10.91 -2.81
CA GLY A 18 4.89 -10.25 -3.69
C GLY A 18 4.72 -8.73 -3.79
N TRP A 19 3.91 -8.13 -2.93
CA TRP A 19 3.56 -6.73 -2.98
C TRP A 19 3.91 -6.02 -1.68
N TRP A 20 4.43 -4.81 -1.81
CA TRP A 20 4.50 -3.89 -0.70
C TRP A 20 3.09 -3.42 -0.35
N VAL A 21 2.88 -3.10 0.92
CA VAL A 21 1.60 -2.59 1.40
C VAL A 21 1.71 -1.10 1.67
N SER A 22 0.69 -0.32 1.31
CA SER A 22 0.68 1.10 1.67
C SER A 22 0.39 1.29 3.15
N TRP A 23 1.19 2.14 3.80
CA TRP A 23 0.95 2.57 5.16
C TRP A 23 1.45 4.01 5.36
N PRO A 24 0.62 4.93 5.90
CA PRO A 24 -0.77 4.72 6.28
C PRO A 24 -1.67 4.44 5.06
N LEU A 25 -2.81 3.78 5.26
CA LEU A 25 -3.74 3.38 4.18
C LEU A 25 -4.40 4.57 3.45
N SER A 26 -4.30 5.78 4.01
CA SER A 26 -4.68 7.03 3.35
C SER A 26 -3.64 7.51 2.33
N GLY A 27 -2.41 6.99 2.39
CA GLY A 27 -1.37 7.33 1.45
C GLY A 27 -1.71 6.82 0.05
N ARG A 28 -1.59 7.69 -0.95
CA ARG A 28 -1.67 7.30 -2.35
C ARG A 28 -0.27 7.06 -2.89
N VAL A 29 -0.12 5.92 -3.54
CA VAL A 29 1.09 5.55 -4.28
C VAL A 29 0.71 5.42 -5.74
N GLU A 30 1.53 5.98 -6.62
CA GLU A 30 1.28 6.04 -8.06
C GLU A 30 2.40 5.38 -8.87
N VAL A 31 2.07 4.83 -10.04
CA VAL A 31 3.07 4.31 -10.97
C VAL A 31 4.02 5.42 -11.37
N GLY A 32 5.32 5.15 -11.30
CA GLY A 32 6.37 6.11 -11.60
C GLY A 32 6.67 7.10 -10.49
N GLN A 33 6.03 6.97 -9.32
CA GLN A 33 6.55 7.60 -8.11
C GLN A 33 7.93 7.03 -7.76
N VAL A 34 8.81 7.86 -7.21
CA VAL A 34 10.13 7.45 -6.73
C VAL A 34 10.16 7.55 -5.22
N LEU A 35 10.59 6.48 -4.58
CA LEU A 35 10.80 6.40 -3.15
C LEU A 35 12.30 6.32 -2.87
N ALA A 36 12.71 6.80 -1.70
CA ALA A 36 14.06 6.61 -1.18
C ALA A 36 13.98 5.77 0.08
N ASN A 37 14.74 4.68 0.14
CA ASN A 37 14.92 3.85 1.33
C ASN A 37 16.25 4.22 1.99
N VAL A 38 16.19 5.05 3.03
CA VAL A 38 17.36 5.57 3.75
C VAL A 38 17.18 5.30 5.24
N ASP A 39 18.19 4.70 5.87
CA ASP A 39 18.23 4.42 7.31
C ASP A 39 17.02 3.63 7.83
N GLY A 40 16.52 2.68 7.02
CA GLY A 40 15.36 1.86 7.39
C GLY A 40 14.03 2.63 7.37
N SER A 41 13.96 3.73 6.62
CA SER A 41 12.73 4.48 6.39
C SER A 41 12.54 4.75 4.91
N VAL A 42 11.29 4.61 4.45
CA VAL A 42 10.91 4.89 3.06
C VAL A 42 10.16 6.21 3.00
N ARG A 43 10.62 7.10 2.12
CA ARG A 43 10.00 8.41 1.88
C ARG A 43 9.87 8.69 0.39
N THR A 44 8.89 9.50 0.01
CA THR A 44 8.76 9.99 -1.36
C THR A 44 9.96 10.86 -1.74
N ALA A 45 10.52 10.60 -2.93
CA ALA A 45 11.70 11.26 -3.48
C ALA A 45 11.43 11.83 -4.89
N GLY A 46 10.17 12.16 -5.18
CA GLY A 46 9.70 12.72 -6.45
C GLY A 46 9.09 11.67 -7.37
N SER A 47 9.19 11.88 -8.68
CA SER A 47 8.72 10.98 -9.73
C SER A 47 9.80 10.65 -10.77
N LEU A 48 9.58 9.59 -11.54
CA LEU A 48 10.41 9.23 -12.69
C LEU A 48 10.45 10.37 -13.71
N SER A 49 9.30 10.99 -13.97
CA SER A 49 9.18 12.12 -14.90
C SER A 49 10.00 13.34 -14.47
N GLU A 50 9.95 13.72 -13.19
CA GLU A 50 10.76 14.82 -12.64
C GLU A 50 12.27 14.54 -12.74
N ARG A 51 12.65 13.26 -12.68
CA ARG A 51 14.02 12.78 -12.84
C ARG A 51 14.37 12.50 -14.30
N GLY A 52 13.45 12.81 -15.23
CA GLY A 52 13.59 12.58 -16.65
C GLY A 52 13.89 11.12 -17.04
N VAL A 53 13.29 10.18 -16.31
CA VAL A 53 13.18 8.77 -16.68
C VAL A 53 11.82 8.60 -17.38
N PRO A 54 11.78 8.48 -18.71
CA PRO A 54 10.52 8.21 -19.41
C PRO A 54 10.00 6.82 -19.05
N PHE A 55 8.69 6.70 -18.89
CA PHE A 55 7.99 5.43 -18.80
C PHE A 55 6.59 5.59 -19.39
N GLU A 56 6.02 4.47 -19.84
CA GLU A 56 4.63 4.42 -20.30
C GLU A 56 3.80 3.60 -19.30
N PRO A 57 2.68 4.14 -18.80
CA PRO A 57 1.78 3.37 -17.95
C PRO A 57 0.98 2.36 -18.78
N ARG A 58 0.97 1.12 -18.33
CA ARG A 58 0.05 0.07 -18.78
C ARG A 58 -1.35 0.36 -18.26
N PRO A 59 -2.39 0.27 -19.11
CA PRO A 59 -3.78 0.41 -18.69
C PRO A 59 -4.17 -0.56 -17.56
N GLY A 60 -5.12 -0.10 -16.74
CA GLY A 60 -5.62 -0.85 -15.60
C GLY A 60 -6.17 -2.22 -15.98
N THR A 61 -5.68 -3.28 -15.34
CA THR A 61 -6.22 -4.63 -15.43
C THR A 61 -7.06 -4.91 -14.18
N PRO A 62 -8.35 -5.25 -14.32
CA PRO A 62 -9.20 -5.57 -13.17
C PRO A 62 -8.70 -6.79 -12.41
N HIS A 63 -8.82 -6.74 -11.09
CA HIS A 63 -8.60 -7.85 -10.16
C HIS A 63 -9.90 -8.25 -9.48
N ASN A 64 -9.95 -9.46 -8.95
CA ASN A 64 -11.05 -9.88 -8.08
C ASN A 64 -11.04 -9.04 -6.81
N ASP A 65 -12.24 -8.75 -6.31
CA ASP A 65 -12.41 -8.15 -4.99
C ASP A 65 -11.72 -8.98 -3.90
N TYR A 66 -11.23 -8.31 -2.86
CA TYR A 66 -10.53 -8.94 -1.75
C TYR A 66 -11.37 -8.89 -0.48
N THR A 67 -11.44 -9.99 0.24
CA THR A 67 -12.06 -10.08 1.56
C THR A 67 -11.26 -11.04 2.43
N TYR A 68 -10.89 -10.57 3.61
CA TYR A 68 -10.22 -11.37 4.63
C TYR A 68 -10.85 -11.09 5.99
N ASP A 69 -11.19 -12.15 6.72
CA ASP A 69 -11.91 -12.10 8.00
C ASP A 69 -11.24 -12.99 9.06
N THR A 70 -9.91 -13.09 9.06
CA THR A 70 -9.12 -13.89 10.01
C THR A 70 -9.75 -15.26 10.32
N GLN A 71 -10.12 -15.99 9.26
CA GLN A 71 -10.73 -17.33 9.34
C GLN A 71 -12.05 -17.35 10.13
N GLY A 72 -12.92 -16.37 9.88
CA GLY A 72 -14.23 -16.25 10.54
C GLY A 72 -14.19 -15.70 11.95
N SER A 73 -13.12 -15.00 12.38
CA SER A 73 -13.09 -14.39 13.71
C SER A 73 -13.86 -13.06 13.78
N ALA A 74 -14.32 -12.54 12.65
CA ALA A 74 -15.25 -11.41 12.58
C ALA A 74 -16.63 -11.89 12.16
N SER A 75 -17.64 -11.62 12.99
CA SER A 75 -19.05 -11.81 12.64
C SER A 75 -19.64 -10.49 12.15
N LEU A 76 -20.44 -10.56 11.10
CA LEU A 76 -21.11 -9.41 10.49
C LEU A 76 -22.62 -9.59 10.55
N GLN A 77 -23.30 -8.61 11.15
CA GLN A 77 -24.76 -8.59 11.24
C GLN A 77 -25.29 -7.31 10.60
N PHE A 78 -26.19 -7.44 9.61
CA PHE A 78 -26.78 -6.31 8.92
C PHE A 78 -28.13 -5.92 9.52
N LYS A 79 -28.33 -4.62 9.72
CA LYS A 79 -29.60 -4.02 10.16
C LYS A 79 -30.26 -3.29 8.99
N ALA A 80 -31.48 -3.73 8.67
CA ALA A 80 -32.37 -3.00 7.78
C ALA A 80 -32.98 -1.77 8.48
N ALA A 81 -33.27 -0.73 7.70
CA ALA A 81 -34.03 0.42 8.19
C ALA A 81 -35.45 0.00 8.58
N GLY A 82 -35.97 0.56 9.66
CA GLY A 82 -37.29 0.23 10.23
C GLY A 82 -37.31 -1.02 11.11
N VAL A 83 -36.21 -1.79 11.18
CA VAL A 83 -36.08 -2.96 12.03
C VAL A 83 -35.20 -2.61 13.24
N ALA A 84 -35.72 -2.83 14.45
CA ALA A 84 -34.92 -2.76 15.67
C ALA A 84 -33.99 -3.98 15.73
N MET A 85 -32.75 -3.77 16.18
CA MET A 85 -31.78 -4.84 16.40
C MET A 85 -31.16 -4.64 17.78
N ASP A 86 -31.28 -5.67 18.61
CA ASP A 86 -30.73 -5.65 19.96
C ASP A 86 -29.20 -5.62 19.93
N GLY A 87 -28.60 -4.91 20.89
CA GLY A 87 -27.15 -4.84 21.02
C GLY A 87 -26.44 -3.85 20.09
N LEU A 88 -27.19 -2.95 19.44
CA LEU A 88 -26.66 -1.76 18.79
C LEU A 88 -26.76 -0.54 19.71
N THR A 89 -25.75 0.31 19.67
CA THR A 89 -25.59 1.46 20.55
C THR A 89 -25.91 2.77 19.85
N ALA A 90 -25.53 2.92 18.58
CA ALA A 90 -25.60 4.20 17.87
C ALA A 90 -26.52 4.22 16.64
N LEU A 91 -26.96 3.06 16.15
CA LEU A 91 -27.83 2.96 14.99
C LEU A 91 -29.31 3.06 15.39
N ALA A 92 -29.99 4.12 14.94
CA ALA A 92 -31.40 4.32 15.19
C ALA A 92 -32.27 3.29 14.42
N VAL A 93 -33.55 3.15 14.79
CA VAL A 93 -34.49 2.26 14.08
C VAL A 93 -34.56 2.61 12.58
N ALA A 94 -34.58 3.90 12.25
CA ALA A 94 -34.57 4.38 10.86
C ALA A 94 -33.23 4.20 10.13
N ASP A 95 -32.13 4.01 10.87
CA ASP A 95 -30.81 3.84 10.25
C ASP A 95 -30.67 2.48 9.60
N PHE A 96 -29.90 2.47 8.52
CA PHE A 96 -29.41 1.26 7.90
C PHE A 96 -27.94 1.08 8.28
N GLY A 97 -27.55 -0.15 8.62
CA GLY A 97 -26.22 -0.35 9.20
C GLY A 97 -25.76 -1.79 9.27
N ALA A 98 -24.57 -1.97 9.80
CA ALA A 98 -24.00 -3.27 10.10
C ALA A 98 -23.21 -3.24 11.41
N GLN A 99 -23.22 -4.33 12.17
CA GLN A 99 -22.33 -4.55 13.30
C GLN A 99 -21.26 -5.57 12.90
N VAL A 100 -20.00 -5.18 13.04
CA VAL A 100 -18.84 -6.07 13.00
C VAL A 100 -18.46 -6.40 14.44
N ARG A 101 -18.42 -7.67 14.81
CA ARG A 101 -17.95 -8.13 16.12
C ARG A 101 -16.82 -9.13 15.96
N PHE A 102 -15.70 -8.84 16.63
CA PHE A 102 -14.53 -9.72 16.64
C PHE A 102 -14.58 -10.69 17.83
N GLU A 103 -14.53 -11.98 17.55
CA GLU A 103 -14.54 -13.06 18.54
C GLU A 103 -13.16 -13.31 19.16
N LYS A 104 -12.10 -12.79 18.53
CA LYS A 104 -10.70 -12.89 18.97
C LYS A 104 -10.05 -11.52 18.92
N GLY A 105 -9.12 -11.26 19.83
CA GLY A 105 -8.18 -10.14 19.69
C GLY A 105 -7.18 -10.42 18.57
N ASP A 106 -6.34 -9.43 18.24
CA ASP A 106 -5.31 -9.55 17.19
C ASP A 106 -5.88 -10.09 15.86
N SER A 107 -7.09 -9.64 15.51
CA SER A 107 -7.83 -10.05 14.32
C SER A 107 -8.07 -8.86 13.40
N ALA A 108 -8.20 -9.12 12.11
CA ALA A 108 -8.47 -8.10 11.10
C ALA A 108 -9.62 -8.50 10.18
N LEU A 109 -10.43 -7.51 9.82
CA LEU A 109 -11.36 -7.55 8.68
C LEU A 109 -10.80 -6.59 7.62
N VAL A 110 -10.48 -7.14 6.46
CA VAL A 110 -10.00 -6.38 5.30
C VAL A 110 -10.95 -6.62 4.15
N VAL A 111 -11.48 -5.55 3.56
CA VAL A 111 -12.34 -5.61 2.38
C VAL A 111 -11.84 -4.59 1.39
N TYR A 112 -11.53 -5.02 0.17
CA TYR A 112 -11.25 -4.12 -0.96
C TYR A 112 -12.14 -4.47 -2.13
N ARG A 113 -12.71 -3.44 -2.77
CA ARG A 113 -13.61 -3.59 -3.92
C ARG A 113 -13.14 -2.77 -5.11
N GLY A 114 -13.43 -3.28 -6.30
CA GLY A 114 -13.05 -2.63 -7.56
C GLY A 114 -11.54 -2.54 -7.70
N LEU A 115 -10.84 -3.63 -7.40
CA LEU A 115 -9.39 -3.69 -7.47
C LEU A 115 -8.93 -3.58 -8.93
N THR A 116 -7.98 -2.68 -9.21
CA THR A 116 -7.42 -2.48 -10.54
C THR A 116 -5.91 -2.31 -10.44
N GLU A 117 -5.16 -3.08 -11.22
CA GLU A 117 -3.70 -2.99 -11.30
C GLU A 117 -3.28 -2.16 -12.50
N THR A 118 -2.52 -1.12 -12.25
CA THR A 118 -1.78 -0.34 -13.27
C THR A 118 -0.30 -0.52 -13.05
N GLY A 119 0.50 -0.51 -14.11
CA GLY A 119 1.95 -0.62 -13.96
C GLY A 119 2.71 -0.03 -15.13
N VAL A 120 4.00 -0.32 -15.25
CA VAL A 120 4.81 0.10 -16.39
C VAL A 120 4.63 -0.87 -17.56
N ALA A 121 4.38 -0.35 -18.76
CA ALA A 121 4.12 -1.16 -19.95
C ALA A 121 5.39 -1.82 -20.51
N ASP A 122 6.50 -1.07 -20.56
CA ASP A 122 7.78 -1.55 -21.08
C ASP A 122 8.88 -1.49 -20.01
N VAL A 123 9.11 -2.64 -19.37
CA VAL A 123 10.14 -2.79 -18.34
C VAL A 123 11.56 -2.69 -18.93
N ARG A 124 11.76 -3.03 -20.21
CA ARG A 124 13.07 -2.92 -20.86
C ARG A 124 13.43 -1.46 -21.09
N ALA A 125 12.48 -0.67 -21.60
CA ALA A 125 12.66 0.77 -21.75
C ALA A 125 12.90 1.45 -20.40
N LEU A 126 12.16 1.05 -19.36
CA LEU A 126 12.40 1.55 -17.99
C LEU A 126 13.81 1.19 -17.51
N ALA A 127 14.26 -0.05 -17.68
CA ALA A 127 15.58 -0.51 -17.26
C ALA A 127 16.68 0.30 -17.95
N ALA A 128 16.61 0.47 -19.28
CA ALA A 128 17.58 1.27 -20.03
C ALA A 128 17.60 2.74 -19.58
N ALA A 129 16.42 3.34 -19.36
CA ALA A 129 16.32 4.71 -18.87
C ALA A 129 16.87 4.88 -17.44
N LEU A 130 16.63 3.90 -16.56
CA LEU A 130 17.20 3.88 -15.21
C LEU A 130 18.72 3.69 -15.25
N VAL A 131 19.27 2.82 -16.10
CA VAL A 131 20.72 2.69 -16.31
C VAL A 131 21.33 4.00 -16.76
N GLN A 132 20.68 4.68 -17.71
CA GLN A 132 21.14 5.97 -18.18
C GLN A 132 21.19 7.00 -17.04
N ARG A 133 20.18 7.02 -16.16
CA ARG A 133 20.18 7.90 -14.98
C ARG A 133 21.09 7.45 -13.84
N GLY A 134 21.30 6.15 -13.67
CA GLY A 134 22.19 5.58 -12.65
C GLY A 134 23.66 5.84 -12.89
N TRP A 135 24.00 6.18 -14.14
CA TRP A 135 25.30 6.71 -14.46
C TRP A 135 25.56 8.09 -13.83
N ASP A 136 24.54 8.94 -13.74
CA ASP A 136 24.68 10.32 -13.28
C ASP A 136 24.24 10.52 -11.82
N GLU A 137 22.97 10.23 -11.52
CA GLU A 137 22.27 10.73 -10.32
C GLU A 137 21.41 9.68 -9.60
N TRP A 138 21.24 8.47 -10.16
CA TRP A 138 20.45 7.40 -9.53
C TRP A 138 21.35 6.47 -8.70
N ASP A 139 21.08 6.37 -7.39
CA ASP A 139 21.80 5.50 -6.45
C ASP A 139 20.97 4.26 -6.03
N ASP A 140 21.56 3.42 -5.19
CA ASP A 140 20.96 2.15 -4.74
C ASP A 140 19.92 2.29 -3.62
N THR A 141 19.69 3.51 -3.14
CA THR A 141 18.63 3.85 -2.17
C THR A 141 17.31 4.19 -2.85
N LEU A 142 17.35 4.57 -4.14
CA LEU A 142 16.18 4.97 -4.90
C LEU A 142 15.41 3.77 -5.47
N LEU A 143 14.10 3.81 -5.31
CA LEU A 143 13.14 2.80 -5.70
C LEU A 143 12.10 3.43 -6.63
N ALA A 144 11.90 2.85 -7.81
CA ALA A 144 10.84 3.24 -8.73
C ALA A 144 9.58 2.40 -8.48
N VAL A 145 8.42 3.03 -8.28
CA VAL A 145 7.14 2.32 -8.21
C VAL A 145 6.76 1.86 -9.62
N THR A 146 6.73 0.55 -9.84
CA THR A 146 6.47 -0.03 -11.17
C THR A 146 5.04 -0.47 -11.36
N ASP A 147 4.38 -0.90 -10.29
CA ASP A 147 3.01 -1.39 -10.32
C ASP A 147 2.29 -0.94 -9.07
N VAL A 148 1.01 -0.62 -9.21
CA VAL A 148 0.12 -0.29 -8.11
C VAL A 148 -1.20 -1.01 -8.31
N VAL A 149 -1.76 -1.50 -7.21
CA VAL A 149 -3.15 -1.96 -7.15
C VAL A 149 -3.93 -0.89 -6.42
N THR A 150 -4.90 -0.34 -7.14
CA THR A 150 -5.88 0.61 -6.59
C THR A 150 -7.15 -0.12 -6.22
N ALA A 151 -7.86 0.35 -5.20
CA ALA A 151 -9.21 -0.09 -4.87
C ALA A 151 -10.16 1.10 -4.93
N GLY A 152 -11.28 0.95 -5.63
CA GLY A 152 -12.34 1.96 -5.62
C GLY A 152 -12.88 2.18 -4.20
N PHE A 153 -12.86 1.14 -3.37
CA PHE A 153 -13.20 1.23 -1.96
C PHE A 153 -12.40 0.24 -1.10
N GLY A 154 -12.14 0.61 0.15
CA GLY A 154 -11.67 -0.32 1.16
C GLY A 154 -12.16 -0.06 2.60
N ILE A 155 -12.23 -1.15 3.37
CA ILE A 155 -12.38 -1.18 4.83
C ILE A 155 -11.23 -1.99 5.39
N VAL A 156 -10.56 -1.46 6.40
CA VAL A 156 -9.63 -2.20 7.25
C VAL A 156 -9.99 -1.93 8.70
N LEU A 157 -10.40 -2.97 9.41
CA LEU A 157 -10.69 -2.93 10.84
C LEU A 157 -9.82 -3.94 11.56
N THR A 158 -9.16 -3.55 12.65
CA THR A 158 -8.42 -4.49 13.51
C THR A 158 -8.96 -4.47 14.93
N ALA A 159 -9.00 -5.63 15.58
CA ALA A 159 -9.43 -5.77 16.97
C ALA A 159 -8.24 -5.61 17.91
N ALA A 160 -8.30 -4.66 18.85
CA ALA A 160 -7.31 -4.55 19.92
C ALA A 160 -7.49 -5.66 20.97
N GLU A 161 -8.74 -6.08 21.21
CA GLU A 161 -9.07 -7.16 22.15
C GLU A 161 -10.23 -8.04 21.67
N ARG A 162 -10.43 -9.18 22.34
CA ARG A 162 -11.60 -10.04 22.11
C ARG A 162 -12.88 -9.27 22.44
N GLY A 163 -13.86 -9.37 21.56
CA GLY A 163 -15.15 -8.70 21.73
C GLY A 163 -15.12 -7.24 21.26
N ALA A 164 -14.09 -6.84 20.50
CA ALA A 164 -14.11 -5.56 19.80
C ALA A 164 -15.34 -5.47 18.88
N VAL A 165 -15.96 -4.29 18.83
CA VAL A 165 -17.18 -4.06 18.05
C VAL A 165 -17.05 -2.77 17.27
N VAL A 166 -17.53 -2.80 16.03
CA VAL A 166 -17.72 -1.63 15.18
C VAL A 166 -19.16 -1.63 14.67
N GLU A 167 -19.85 -0.51 14.83
CA GLU A 167 -21.14 -0.24 14.21
C GLU A 167 -20.94 0.70 13.04
N LEU A 168 -21.30 0.22 11.84
CA LEU A 168 -21.24 0.96 10.59
C LEU A 168 -22.64 1.46 10.25
N ARG A 169 -22.79 2.76 10.01
CA ARG A 169 -23.96 3.33 9.33
C ARG A 169 -23.70 3.30 7.83
N LEU A 170 -24.64 2.78 7.05
CA LEU A 170 -24.55 2.75 5.60
C LEU A 170 -25.62 3.67 5.01
N GLN A 171 -25.26 4.43 3.98
CA GLN A 171 -26.24 5.22 3.23
C GLN A 171 -26.97 4.31 2.26
N ALA A 172 -28.27 4.14 2.45
CA ALA A 172 -29.10 3.33 1.55
C ALA A 172 -29.24 3.98 0.17
N GLY A 173 -29.01 3.21 -0.89
CA GLY A 173 -29.57 3.49 -2.21
C GLY A 173 -31.04 3.06 -2.26
N ALA A 174 -31.85 3.71 -3.11
CA ALA A 174 -33.24 3.32 -3.28
C ALA A 174 -33.33 1.89 -3.85
N GLY A 175 -33.77 0.92 -3.04
CA GLY A 175 -34.35 -0.33 -3.53
C GLY A 175 -33.55 -1.65 -3.41
N GLN A 176 -32.65 -1.84 -2.44
CA GLN A 176 -31.93 -3.12 -2.33
C GLN A 176 -32.53 -4.15 -1.37
N ALA A 177 -32.85 -5.31 -1.94
CA ALA A 177 -33.05 -6.60 -1.28
C ALA A 177 -31.69 -7.25 -0.96
N GLN A 178 -31.63 -8.02 0.14
CA GLN A 178 -30.49 -8.80 0.66
C GLN A 178 -29.12 -8.10 0.68
N LEU A 179 -28.72 -7.66 1.87
CA LEU A 179 -27.44 -7.00 2.11
C LEU A 179 -26.31 -8.00 2.22
N GLY A 180 -25.21 -7.69 1.57
CA GLY A 180 -23.97 -8.43 1.64
C GLY A 180 -22.78 -7.53 1.95
N LEU A 181 -21.63 -8.16 2.14
CA LEU A 181 -20.36 -7.47 2.39
C LEU A 181 -19.98 -6.50 1.25
N ALA A 182 -20.45 -6.77 0.02
CA ALA A 182 -20.28 -5.89 -1.12
C ALA A 182 -20.96 -4.52 -0.93
N ASP A 183 -22.08 -4.45 -0.19
CA ASP A 183 -22.81 -3.20 0.04
C ASP A 183 -22.13 -2.30 1.08
N LEU A 184 -21.22 -2.83 1.89
CA LEU A 184 -20.37 -2.01 2.77
C LEU A 184 -19.46 -1.07 1.97
N ALA A 185 -19.21 -1.40 0.70
CA ALA A 185 -18.22 -0.72 -0.12
C ALA A 185 -18.67 0.58 -0.78
N GLY A 186 -19.95 0.95 -0.61
CA GLY A 186 -20.46 2.15 -1.24
C GLY A 186 -20.28 3.39 -0.38
N ARG A 187 -20.73 3.34 0.88
CA ARG A 187 -21.07 4.54 1.68
C ARG A 187 -21.18 4.23 3.18
N ALA A 188 -20.21 3.50 3.72
CA ALA A 188 -20.14 3.21 5.15
C ALA A 188 -19.45 4.34 5.91
N SER A 189 -19.96 4.64 7.11
CA SER A 189 -19.32 5.51 8.10
C SER A 189 -19.38 4.83 9.46
N VAL A 190 -18.38 5.01 10.30
CA VAL A 190 -18.42 4.46 11.66
C VAL A 190 -19.35 5.30 12.52
N ALA A 191 -20.37 4.65 13.07
CA ALA A 191 -21.33 5.25 13.99
C ALA A 191 -20.89 5.07 15.44
N TRP A 192 -20.29 3.92 15.77
CA TRP A 192 -19.78 3.62 17.10
C TRP A 192 -18.72 2.53 17.05
N ARG A 193 -17.83 2.51 18.04
CA ARG A 193 -16.77 1.52 18.16
C ARG A 193 -16.38 1.28 19.61
N ARG A 194 -15.88 0.07 19.88
CA ARG A 194 -15.27 -0.30 21.16
C ARG A 194 -14.10 -1.25 20.94
N SER A 195 -12.97 -0.91 21.56
CA SER A 195 -11.76 -1.74 21.63
C SER A 195 -11.19 -2.18 20.27
N VAL A 196 -11.25 -1.26 19.31
CA VAL A 196 -10.71 -1.39 17.95
C VAL A 196 -9.30 -0.84 17.93
N GLY A 197 -8.37 -1.55 17.30
CA GLY A 197 -6.97 -1.11 17.13
C GLY A 197 -6.85 -0.09 16.00
N LEU A 198 -7.30 -0.48 14.81
CA LEU A 198 -7.34 0.35 13.62
C LEU A 198 -8.75 0.37 13.05
N GLU A 199 -9.14 1.55 12.61
CA GLU A 199 -10.32 1.78 11.81
C GLU A 199 -9.93 2.61 10.60
N TRP A 200 -10.08 2.03 9.42
CA TRP A 200 -9.86 2.74 8.18
C TRP A 200 -10.93 2.40 7.16
N LEU A 201 -11.55 3.44 6.61
CA LEU A 201 -12.52 3.37 5.53
C LEU A 201 -12.13 4.42 4.50
N GLY A 202 -12.08 4.05 3.22
CA GLY A 202 -11.65 4.97 2.18
C GLY A 202 -12.12 4.57 0.79
N THR A 203 -12.09 5.55 -0.11
CA THR A 203 -12.31 5.37 -1.55
C THR A 203 -11.04 5.73 -2.29
N ASP A 204 -10.87 5.16 -3.49
CA ASP A 204 -9.74 5.43 -4.38
C ASP A 204 -8.38 5.34 -3.66
N THR A 205 -8.15 4.21 -2.98
CA THR A 205 -6.91 3.94 -2.24
C THR A 205 -5.94 3.10 -3.07
N THR A 206 -4.65 3.12 -2.71
CA THR A 206 -3.63 2.22 -3.28
C THR A 206 -3.16 1.26 -2.21
N PRO A 207 -3.85 0.13 -1.94
CA PRO A 207 -3.46 -0.78 -0.87
C PRO A 207 -2.12 -1.47 -1.09
N PHE A 208 -1.76 -1.73 -2.36
CA PHE A 208 -0.58 -2.52 -2.72
C PHE A 208 0.21 -1.87 -3.85
N PHE A 209 1.53 -2.02 -3.80
CA PHE A 209 2.41 -1.56 -4.86
C PHE A 209 3.66 -2.43 -4.97
N ARG A 210 4.34 -2.35 -6.12
CA ARG A 210 5.65 -2.95 -6.34
C ARG A 210 6.64 -1.85 -6.64
N VAL A 211 7.86 -2.07 -6.16
CA VAL A 211 8.98 -1.19 -6.45
C VAL A 211 10.12 -1.98 -7.07
N ALA A 212 10.84 -1.32 -7.96
CA ALA A 212 12.04 -1.84 -8.59
C ALA A 212 13.22 -0.89 -8.35
N ARG A 213 14.42 -1.46 -8.36
CA ARG A 213 15.67 -0.71 -8.30
C ARG A 213 16.71 -1.33 -9.21
N LEU A 214 17.73 -0.54 -9.56
CA LEU A 214 18.94 -1.10 -10.16
C LEU A 214 19.61 -2.02 -9.14
N ARG A 215 20.04 -3.20 -9.59
CA ARG A 215 20.62 -4.21 -8.70
C ARG A 215 21.89 -3.69 -8.05
N LYS A 216 22.04 -3.95 -6.75
CA LYS A 216 23.23 -3.57 -5.97
C LYS A 216 24.52 -4.19 -6.53
N ASN A 217 24.47 -5.46 -6.94
CA ASN A 217 25.61 -6.15 -7.54
C ASN A 217 25.98 -5.60 -8.92
N TRP A 218 24.99 -5.17 -9.72
CA TRP A 218 25.22 -4.52 -11.00
C TRP A 218 25.96 -3.19 -10.80
N PHE A 219 25.55 -2.36 -9.84
CA PHE A 219 26.30 -1.14 -9.49
C PHE A 219 27.76 -1.41 -9.07
N GLY A 220 27.99 -2.48 -8.31
CA GLY A 220 29.33 -2.90 -7.93
C GLY A 220 30.20 -3.29 -9.13
N LYS A 221 29.64 -4.08 -10.06
CA LYS A 221 30.29 -4.47 -11.33
C LYS A 221 30.64 -3.25 -12.17
N VAL A 222 29.67 -2.36 -12.42
CA VAL A 222 29.87 -1.13 -13.21
C VAL A 222 30.98 -0.26 -12.61
N LYS A 223 30.99 -0.08 -11.27
CA LYS A 223 32.05 0.70 -10.59
C LYS A 223 33.43 0.06 -10.72
N THR A 224 33.50 -1.27 -10.78
CA THR A 224 34.76 -2.02 -10.92
C THR A 224 35.30 -1.91 -12.34
N ASP A 225 34.42 -2.05 -13.33
CA ASP A 225 34.79 -2.08 -14.75
C ASP A 225 35.08 -0.68 -15.31
N TYR A 226 34.37 0.35 -14.84
CA TYR A 226 34.43 1.70 -15.42
C TYR A 226 34.93 2.80 -14.46
N GLY A 227 35.18 2.48 -13.19
CA GLY A 227 35.66 3.44 -12.20
C GLY A 227 34.55 4.33 -11.60
N PRO A 228 34.91 5.41 -10.87
CA PRO A 228 33.95 6.29 -10.20
C PRO A 228 33.12 7.10 -11.22
N ARG A 229 31.83 7.27 -10.91
CA ARG A 229 30.80 7.86 -11.80
C ARG A 229 31.04 9.34 -12.17
N GLN A 230 31.70 10.10 -11.30
CA GLN A 230 32.02 11.50 -11.57
C GLN A 230 33.48 11.64 -12.02
N PRO A 231 33.73 12.14 -13.24
CA PRO A 231 35.06 12.56 -13.60
C PRO A 231 35.43 13.80 -12.79
N GLY A 232 36.73 14.03 -12.55
CA GLY A 232 37.22 15.16 -11.76
C GLY A 232 36.64 16.51 -12.22
N ARG A 233 36.56 17.47 -11.28
CA ARG A 233 35.98 18.82 -11.50
C ARG A 233 36.47 19.42 -12.83
N GLY A 234 35.57 19.63 -13.79
CA GLY A 234 35.86 20.26 -15.10
C GLY A 234 35.97 19.30 -16.29
N ALA A 235 35.84 17.99 -16.10
CA ALA A 235 35.73 17.03 -17.19
C ALA A 235 34.32 16.99 -17.78
N ALA A 236 34.22 16.73 -19.09
CA ALA A 236 32.95 16.52 -19.76
C ALA A 236 32.22 15.28 -19.21
N PRO A 237 30.87 15.24 -19.24
CA PRO A 237 30.12 14.05 -18.87
C PRO A 237 30.60 12.85 -19.69
N VAL A 238 30.99 11.77 -19.02
CA VAL A 238 31.34 10.52 -19.69
C VAL A 238 30.02 9.88 -20.15
N PRO A 239 29.84 9.56 -21.44
CA PRO A 239 28.62 8.90 -21.89
C PRO A 239 28.51 7.50 -21.28
N VAL A 240 27.27 7.04 -21.09
CA VAL A 240 27.01 5.68 -20.61
C VAL A 240 27.57 4.66 -21.62
N PRO A 241 28.39 3.69 -21.18
CA PRO A 241 28.87 2.63 -22.07
C PRO A 241 27.72 1.91 -22.78
N PRO A 242 27.74 1.79 -24.13
CA PRO A 242 26.63 1.17 -24.89
C PRO A 242 26.28 -0.23 -24.42
N VAL A 243 27.28 -1.03 -24.02
CA VAL A 243 27.08 -2.39 -23.51
C VAL A 243 26.17 -2.47 -22.27
N LEU A 244 26.13 -1.42 -21.44
CA LEU A 244 25.23 -1.38 -20.28
C LEU A 244 23.78 -1.12 -20.69
N LEU A 245 23.58 -0.32 -21.74
CA LEU A 245 22.26 -0.07 -22.31
C LEU A 245 21.77 -1.33 -23.05
N GLU A 246 22.64 -1.99 -23.80
CA GLU A 246 22.37 -3.27 -24.45
C GLU A 246 21.98 -4.34 -23.42
N GLU A 247 22.74 -4.50 -22.33
CA GLU A 247 22.41 -5.42 -21.23
C GLU A 247 21.02 -5.13 -20.64
N ALA A 248 20.68 -3.85 -20.43
CA ALA A 248 19.37 -3.45 -19.89
C ALA A 248 18.20 -3.72 -20.85
N TYR A 249 18.43 -3.61 -22.16
CA TYR A 249 17.42 -3.92 -23.19
C TYR A 249 17.23 -5.42 -23.39
N ASP A 250 18.34 -6.17 -23.45
CA ASP A 250 18.32 -7.60 -23.76
C ASP A 250 17.91 -8.44 -22.54
N ASP A 251 18.43 -8.11 -21.36
CA ASP A 251 18.11 -8.76 -20.09
C ASP A 251 17.87 -7.72 -18.98
N PRO A 252 16.67 -7.09 -18.95
CA PRO A 252 16.34 -6.13 -17.90
C PRO A 252 16.43 -6.74 -16.49
N ALA A 253 16.26 -8.08 -16.35
CA ALA A 253 16.35 -8.75 -15.06
C ALA A 253 17.80 -8.90 -14.57
N ALA A 254 18.80 -8.77 -15.43
CA ALA A 254 20.21 -8.69 -15.03
C ALA A 254 20.57 -7.34 -14.39
N VAL A 255 19.80 -6.29 -14.68
CA VAL A 255 20.10 -4.91 -14.26
C VAL A 255 19.11 -4.37 -13.23
N LEU A 256 17.84 -4.73 -13.38
CA LEU A 256 16.74 -4.34 -12.50
C LEU A 256 16.33 -5.50 -11.60
N GLU A 257 15.99 -5.21 -10.36
CA GLU A 257 15.31 -6.14 -9.46
C GLU A 257 14.05 -5.53 -8.88
N THR A 258 13.00 -6.34 -8.79
CA THR A 258 11.84 -6.03 -7.96
C THR A 258 12.22 -6.27 -6.51
N VAL A 259 12.03 -5.25 -5.67
CA VAL A 259 12.37 -5.33 -4.25
C VAL A 259 11.27 -6.09 -3.52
N THR A 260 11.65 -7.14 -2.79
CA THR A 260 10.67 -7.97 -2.09
C THR A 260 10.06 -7.22 -0.91
N PRO A 261 8.84 -7.59 -0.48
CA PRO A 261 8.22 -6.95 0.68
C PRO A 261 8.98 -7.13 1.99
N ASP A 262 9.87 -8.11 2.09
CA ASP A 262 10.73 -8.32 3.28
C ASP A 262 11.76 -7.20 3.47
N GLU A 263 12.07 -6.45 2.41
CA GLU A 263 12.89 -5.25 2.47
C GLU A 263 12.07 -3.97 2.74
N GLN A 264 10.73 -4.05 2.80
CA GLN A 264 9.90 -2.92 3.19
C GLN A 264 10.09 -2.64 4.69
N PRO A 265 10.61 -1.46 5.07
CA PRO A 265 10.72 -1.13 6.49
C PRO A 265 9.33 -1.04 7.13
N PRO A 266 9.21 -1.38 8.43
CA PRO A 266 7.99 -1.07 9.16
C PRO A 266 7.77 0.44 9.18
N PRO A 267 6.51 0.89 9.32
CA PRO A 267 6.25 2.30 9.51
C PRO A 267 6.94 2.81 10.79
N PRO A 268 7.31 4.10 10.86
CA PRO A 268 7.82 4.66 12.10
C PRO A 268 6.78 4.48 13.22
N PRO A 269 7.22 4.29 14.48
CA PRO A 269 6.30 4.16 15.61
C PRO A 269 5.42 5.41 15.69
N ASP A 270 4.13 5.21 15.97
CA ASP A 270 3.15 6.28 16.07
C ASP A 270 3.56 7.24 17.20
N VAL A 271 3.92 8.48 16.87
CA VAL A 271 4.28 9.51 17.85
C VAL A 271 2.97 10.14 18.37
N SER A 272 2.12 9.35 19.02
CA SER A 272 0.91 9.86 19.65
C SER A 272 0.44 8.96 20.80
N SER A 273 1.01 9.17 21.99
CA SER A 273 0.37 9.05 23.32
C SER A 273 1.35 9.44 24.45
N ASP A 274 2.17 10.48 24.28
CA ASP A 274 2.69 11.17 25.47
C ASP A 274 1.61 12.20 25.85
N GLU A 275 0.73 11.82 26.77
CA GLU A 275 -0.06 12.80 27.51
C GLU A 275 0.91 13.84 28.10
N PRO A 276 0.65 15.15 27.99
CA PRO A 276 1.39 16.11 28.80
C PRO A 276 1.11 15.75 30.26
N SER A 277 2.15 15.29 30.96
CA SER A 277 2.17 15.22 32.42
C SER A 277 1.83 16.62 32.95
N THR A 278 0.57 16.82 33.33
CA THR A 278 0.18 17.87 34.26
C THR A 278 0.64 17.47 35.65
N ASP A 279 1.96 17.53 35.89
CA ASP A 279 2.47 17.74 37.23
C ASP A 279 2.28 19.20 37.58
N ALA A 280 1.11 19.48 38.16
CA ALA A 280 0.95 20.62 39.05
C ALA A 280 1.47 20.21 40.42
N SER A 281 2.56 20.85 40.86
CA SER A 281 2.94 20.98 42.27
C SER A 281 3.55 22.36 42.48
#